data_AF-A0A7U6KQ26-F1
#
_entry.id   AF-A0A7U6KQ26-F1
#
_cell.length_a   1.000
_cell.length_b   1.000
_cell.length_c   1.000
_cell.angle_alpha   90.00
_cell.angle_beta   90.00
_cell.angle_gamma   90.00
#
_symmetry.space_group_name_H-M   'P 1'
#
loop_
_entity.id
_entity.type
_entity.pdbx_description
1 polymer ?
#
loop_
_entity_poly.entity_id
_entity_poly.type
_entity_poly.pdbx_seq_one_letter_code
_entity_poly.pdbx_strand_id
1 'polypeptide(L)'
;MPDELDYLRGLRFMRSDFVDYLELFKLKRRFITVSIDEKGRLSIDIEGPMIQAMFFEVFVLAIVNELYFNALSDDSVIVEGQRRLDEKVALLHQYAAEQKKEDRNTPPFIVADFGTRRRFSKRWQAHVVETLYKAAPKIVGGTSNVYLAKQLGMTPIGTMAHEFMQAFQALDVRLRDSQKAALEAWVHEYRGDLGIALTDVVGMDAFLRDFDLYFAKLFDGLRHDSGDPYIWGDKAVAHYEKLKIDPKTKILTFSDGLDLEKAWELHQYFKDRIRTSFGIGTNLTNDMGITPINIVLKLVECNGQPVAKLSDSPGKTMINNDTYLAYLRQVFEVDEPE
;
A
#
# COMPACT_ATOMS: atom_id res chain seq x y z
N MET A 1 21.94 -11.60 -5.36
CA MET A 1 22.62 -12.90 -5.56
C MET A 1 21.80 -13.75 -6.53
N PRO A 2 22.36 -14.77 -7.21
CA PRO A 2 21.60 -15.57 -8.19
C PRO A 2 20.27 -16.15 -7.65
N ASP A 3 20.24 -16.52 -6.37
CA ASP A 3 19.05 -17.07 -5.70
C ASP A 3 17.88 -16.07 -5.56
N GLU A 4 18.15 -14.78 -5.41
CA GLU A 4 17.13 -13.74 -5.36
C GLU A 4 16.52 -13.50 -6.73
N LEU A 5 17.34 -13.51 -7.79
CA LEU A 5 16.87 -13.38 -9.17
C LEU A 5 16.03 -14.60 -9.57
N ASP A 6 16.47 -15.81 -9.22
CA ASP A 6 15.73 -17.04 -9.51
C ASP A 6 14.37 -17.09 -8.79
N TYR A 7 14.30 -16.58 -7.56
CA TYR A 7 13.02 -16.40 -6.86
C TYR A 7 12.09 -15.45 -7.63
N LEU A 8 12.61 -14.30 -8.10
CA LEU A 8 11.82 -13.36 -8.90
C LEU A 8 11.36 -13.97 -10.23
N ARG A 9 12.21 -14.74 -10.92
CA ARG A 9 11.82 -15.48 -12.14
C ARG A 9 10.70 -16.49 -11.90
N GLY A 10 10.58 -17.00 -10.68
CA GLY A 10 9.50 -17.91 -10.29
C GLY A 10 8.15 -17.23 -10.08
N LEU A 11 8.09 -15.90 -9.98
CA LEU A 11 6.84 -15.16 -9.81
C LEU A 11 6.15 -15.00 -11.16
N ARG A 12 4.90 -15.50 -11.28
CA ARG A 12 4.12 -15.52 -12.53
C ARG A 12 4.03 -14.17 -13.24
N PHE A 13 3.93 -13.09 -12.48
CA PHE A 13 3.76 -11.73 -12.98
C PHE A 13 5.07 -11.00 -13.28
N MET A 14 6.24 -11.61 -13.00
CA MET A 14 7.54 -11.01 -13.30
C MET A 14 8.02 -11.47 -14.68
N ARG A 15 8.20 -10.50 -15.59
CA ARG A 15 8.76 -10.79 -16.92
C ARG A 15 10.26 -11.03 -16.85
N SER A 16 10.75 -11.95 -17.68
CA SER A 16 12.17 -12.33 -17.69
C SER A 16 13.12 -11.17 -18.01
N ASP A 17 12.75 -10.32 -18.97
CA ASP A 17 13.53 -9.14 -19.37
C ASP A 17 13.67 -8.12 -18.23
N PHE A 18 12.63 -7.95 -17.42
CA PHE A 18 12.72 -7.12 -16.22
C PHE A 18 13.65 -7.71 -15.17
N VAL A 19 13.63 -9.04 -14.95
CA VAL A 19 14.55 -9.69 -14.01
C VAL A 19 16.01 -9.59 -14.49
N ASP A 20 16.24 -9.71 -15.79
CA ASP A 20 17.59 -9.53 -16.38
C ASP A 20 18.06 -8.07 -16.26
N TYR A 21 17.15 -7.10 -16.37
CA TYR A 21 17.45 -5.70 -16.03
C TYR A 21 17.85 -5.54 -14.56
N LEU A 22 17.18 -6.22 -13.63
CA LEU A 22 17.49 -6.17 -12.20
C LEU A 22 18.87 -6.75 -11.86
N GLU A 23 19.39 -7.69 -12.65
CA GLU A 23 20.76 -8.20 -12.49
C GLU A 23 21.82 -7.10 -12.61
N LEU A 24 21.60 -6.16 -13.54
CA LEU A 24 22.51 -5.03 -13.80
C LEU A 24 22.13 -3.77 -13.00
N PHE A 25 20.93 -3.77 -12.40
CA PHE A 25 20.39 -2.62 -11.70
C PHE A 25 21.22 -2.24 -10.49
N LYS A 26 21.52 -0.95 -10.38
CA LYS A 26 22.09 -0.34 -9.17
C LYS A 26 21.52 1.05 -9.01
N LEU A 27 21.03 1.35 -7.81
CA LEU A 27 20.68 2.72 -7.41
C LEU A 27 21.90 3.63 -7.61
N LYS A 28 21.69 4.78 -8.24
CA LYS A 28 22.77 5.73 -8.55
C LYS A 28 22.72 6.89 -7.58
N ARG A 29 23.81 7.12 -6.84
CA ARG A 29 23.94 8.21 -5.86
C ARG A 29 23.61 9.60 -6.43
N ARG A 30 23.80 9.83 -7.72
CA ARG A 30 23.52 11.12 -8.39
C ARG A 30 22.03 11.51 -8.42
N PHE A 31 21.12 10.56 -8.23
CA PHE A 31 19.68 10.80 -8.30
C PHE A 31 19.05 11.12 -6.94
N ILE A 32 19.84 11.23 -5.88
CA ILE A 32 19.34 11.53 -4.53
C ILE A 32 20.18 12.64 -3.92
N THR A 33 19.54 13.63 -3.32
CA THR A 33 20.15 14.72 -2.58
C THR A 33 19.60 14.70 -1.16
N VAL A 34 20.49 14.83 -0.19
CA VAL A 34 20.13 14.89 1.24
C VAL A 34 20.71 16.18 1.78
N SER A 35 19.86 16.99 2.40
CA SER A 35 20.22 18.31 2.94
C SER A 35 19.42 18.60 4.21
N ILE A 36 19.72 19.75 4.81
CA ILE A 36 18.94 20.31 5.92
C ILE A 36 18.32 21.60 5.42
N ASP A 37 17.02 21.77 5.63
CA ASP A 37 16.30 22.98 5.25
C ASP A 37 16.61 24.16 6.20
N GLU A 38 16.10 25.35 5.87
CA GLU A 38 16.31 26.57 6.66
C GLU A 38 15.77 26.47 8.11
N LYS A 39 14.89 25.50 8.38
CA LYS A 39 14.30 25.25 9.70
C LYS A 39 15.00 24.12 10.45
N GLY A 40 16.13 23.62 9.95
CA GLY A 40 16.88 22.53 10.58
C GLY A 40 16.26 21.14 10.38
N ARG A 41 15.34 20.98 9.42
CA ARG A 41 14.66 19.70 9.13
C ARG A 41 15.37 18.95 8.00
N LEU A 42 15.32 17.62 8.05
CA LEU A 42 15.84 16.76 6.99
C LEU A 42 15.05 16.95 5.69
N SER A 43 15.74 17.28 4.59
CA SER A 43 15.19 17.28 3.23
C SER A 43 15.86 16.18 2.40
N ILE A 44 15.06 15.39 1.69
CA ILE A 44 15.54 14.37 0.77
C ILE A 44 14.80 14.54 -0.55
N ASP A 45 15.55 14.89 -1.57
CA ASP A 45 15.07 15.11 -2.92
C ASP A 45 15.61 14.03 -3.84
N ILE A 46 14.74 13.42 -4.66
CA ILE A 46 15.11 12.38 -5.61
C ILE A 46 14.66 12.80 -7.00
N GLU A 47 15.61 12.89 -7.92
CA GLU A 47 15.37 13.34 -9.29
C GLU A 47 16.13 12.44 -10.25
N GLY A 48 15.44 11.90 -11.26
CA GLY A 48 16.02 11.05 -12.27
C GLY A 48 14.96 10.30 -13.07
N PRO A 49 15.39 9.38 -13.96
CA PRO A 49 14.46 8.52 -14.69
C PRO A 49 13.55 7.76 -13.73
N MET A 50 12.25 7.69 -14.01
CA MET A 50 11.26 7.09 -13.13
C MET A 50 11.64 5.65 -12.71
N ILE A 51 12.14 4.83 -13.65
CA ILE A 51 12.64 3.45 -13.40
C ILE A 51 13.83 3.37 -12.42
N GLN A 52 14.47 4.49 -12.09
CA GLN A 52 15.53 4.59 -11.07
C GLN A 52 15.02 5.29 -9.81
N ALA A 53 14.31 6.42 -9.97
CA ALA A 53 13.83 7.26 -8.88
C ALA A 53 12.86 6.52 -7.95
N MET A 54 11.89 5.78 -8.50
CA MET A 54 10.85 5.09 -7.71
C MET A 54 11.43 4.08 -6.72
N PHE A 55 12.53 3.40 -7.07
CA PHE A 55 13.14 2.40 -6.19
C PHE A 55 13.68 2.99 -4.88
N PHE A 56 13.94 4.30 -4.81
CA PHE A 56 14.46 4.91 -3.59
C PHE A 56 13.45 4.98 -2.44
N GLU A 57 12.14 5.11 -2.71
CA GLU A 57 11.12 5.43 -1.69
C GLU A 57 11.23 4.51 -0.46
N VAL A 58 11.09 3.20 -0.67
CA VAL A 58 11.03 2.23 0.42
C VAL A 58 12.36 2.12 1.16
N PHE A 59 13.49 2.15 0.44
CA PHE A 59 14.81 2.05 1.05
C PHE A 59 15.12 3.29 1.89
N VAL A 60 14.87 4.48 1.36
CA VAL A 60 15.13 5.75 2.06
C VAL A 60 14.27 5.84 3.31
N LEU A 61 12.97 5.59 3.22
CA LEU A 61 12.08 5.67 4.37
C LEU A 61 12.47 4.65 5.45
N ALA A 62 12.78 3.41 5.07
CA ALA A 62 13.22 2.39 6.03
C ALA A 62 14.55 2.75 6.70
N ILE A 63 15.52 3.32 5.95
CA ILE A 63 16.82 3.76 6.49
C ILE A 63 16.63 4.94 7.46
N VAL A 64 15.89 5.97 7.06
CA VAL A 64 15.64 7.16 7.90
C VAL A 64 14.94 6.75 9.18
N ASN A 65 13.91 5.91 9.08
CA ASN A 65 13.16 5.45 10.26
C ASN A 65 14.04 4.62 11.20
N GLU A 66 14.82 3.67 10.68
CA GLU A 66 15.71 2.84 11.49
C GLU A 66 16.82 3.67 12.16
N LEU A 67 17.41 4.63 11.46
CA LEU A 67 18.40 5.55 12.06
C LEU A 67 17.80 6.41 13.17
N TYR A 68 16.57 6.89 13.00
CA TYR A 68 15.87 7.66 14.02
C TYR A 68 15.61 6.83 15.28
N PHE A 69 15.06 5.61 15.12
CA PHE A 69 14.74 4.75 16.26
C PHE A 69 15.97 4.14 16.92
N ASN A 70 17.06 3.88 16.19
CA ASN A 70 18.31 3.44 16.78
C ASN A 70 18.87 4.44 17.80
N ALA A 71 18.66 5.74 17.58
CA ALA A 71 19.07 6.77 18.53
C ALA A 71 18.20 6.84 19.80
N LEU A 72 16.98 6.29 19.74
CA LEU A 72 16.00 6.29 20.84
C LEU A 72 15.84 4.91 21.49
N SER A 73 16.51 3.87 20.97
CA SER A 73 16.33 2.49 21.39
C SER A 73 17.23 2.16 22.58
N ASP A 74 16.63 1.53 23.58
CA ASP A 74 17.33 0.79 24.63
C ASP A 74 16.64 -0.56 24.87
N ASP A 75 17.12 -1.35 25.84
CA ASP A 75 16.56 -2.67 26.14
C ASP A 75 15.08 -2.60 26.58
N SER A 76 14.65 -1.50 27.22
CA SER A 76 13.26 -1.34 27.67
C SER A 76 12.29 -1.20 26.51
N VAL A 77 12.72 -0.53 25.43
CA VAL A 77 11.94 -0.38 24.19
C VAL A 77 11.71 -1.74 23.53
N ILE A 78 12.73 -2.60 23.50
CA ILE A 78 12.61 -3.94 22.92
C ILE A 78 11.69 -4.82 23.77
N VAL A 79 11.79 -4.74 25.10
CA VAL A 79 10.90 -5.47 26.02
C VAL A 79 9.43 -5.04 25.83
N GLU A 80 9.16 -3.74 25.72
CA GLU A 80 7.80 -3.24 25.47
C GLU A 80 7.28 -3.67 24.08
N GLY A 81 8.13 -3.60 23.05
CA GLY A 81 7.78 -4.08 21.72
C GLY A 81 7.44 -5.58 21.71
N GLN A 82 8.18 -6.39 22.46
CA GLN A 82 7.89 -7.82 22.59
C GLN A 82 6.56 -8.05 23.31
N ARG A 83 6.31 -7.34 24.42
CA ARG A 83 5.05 -7.44 25.16
C ARG A 83 3.84 -7.16 24.27
N ARG A 84 3.89 -6.11 23.45
CA ARG A 84 2.82 -5.76 22.49
C ARG A 84 2.69 -6.76 21.34
N LEU A 85 3.81 -7.32 20.87
CA LEU A 85 3.79 -8.39 19.88
C LEU A 85 3.07 -9.64 20.43
N ASP A 86 3.32 -10.00 21.68
CA ASP A 86 2.66 -11.13 22.34
C ASP A 86 1.15 -10.90 22.51
N GLU A 87 0.72 -9.67 22.78
CA GLU A 87 -0.71 -9.29 22.79
C GLU A 87 -1.37 -9.50 21.41
N LYS A 88 -0.68 -9.11 20.32
CA LYS A 88 -1.17 -9.34 18.95
C LYS A 88 -1.26 -10.83 18.62
N VAL A 89 -0.32 -11.65 19.10
CA VAL A 89 -0.39 -13.11 18.97
C VAL A 89 -1.63 -13.66 19.68
N ALA A 90 -1.92 -13.18 20.90
CA ALA A 90 -3.11 -13.59 21.63
C ALA A 90 -4.41 -13.21 20.88
N LEU A 91 -4.49 -12.00 20.32
CA LEU A 91 -5.61 -11.56 19.47
C LEU A 91 -5.77 -12.44 18.23
N LEU A 92 -4.68 -12.76 17.52
CA LEU A 92 -4.73 -13.66 16.36
C LEU A 92 -5.27 -15.05 16.72
N HIS A 93 -4.89 -15.59 17.89
CA HIS A 93 -5.45 -16.85 18.37
C HIS A 93 -6.95 -16.76 18.66
N GLN A 94 -7.40 -15.65 19.27
CA GLN A 94 -8.82 -15.39 19.48
C GLN A 94 -9.58 -15.34 18.15
N TYR A 95 -9.14 -14.53 17.19
CA TYR A 95 -9.78 -14.42 15.88
C TYR A 95 -9.75 -15.73 15.08
N ALA A 96 -8.66 -16.51 15.19
CA ALA A 96 -8.61 -17.84 14.60
C ALA A 96 -9.62 -18.80 15.23
N ALA A 97 -9.91 -18.67 16.53
CA ALA A 97 -10.94 -19.46 17.21
C ALA A 97 -12.35 -19.00 16.85
N GLU A 98 -12.58 -17.69 16.68
CA GLU A 98 -13.86 -17.13 16.24
C GLU A 98 -14.20 -17.56 14.82
N GLN A 99 -13.27 -17.43 13.86
CA GLN A 99 -13.47 -17.88 12.47
C GLN A 99 -13.80 -19.36 12.35
N LYS A 100 -13.28 -20.23 13.23
CA LYS A 100 -13.61 -21.66 13.22
C LYS A 100 -15.07 -21.96 13.51
N LYS A 101 -15.80 -21.01 14.11
CA LYS A 101 -17.23 -21.13 14.42
C LYS A 101 -18.12 -20.69 13.26
N GLU A 102 -17.56 -19.98 12.28
CA GLU A 102 -18.28 -19.45 11.13
C GLU A 102 -18.61 -20.55 10.11
N ASP A 103 -19.56 -20.28 9.21
CA ASP A 103 -19.89 -21.18 8.11
C ASP A 103 -18.71 -21.33 7.15
N ARG A 104 -18.63 -22.47 6.45
CA ARG A 104 -17.55 -22.73 5.47
C ARG A 104 -17.55 -21.76 4.29
N ASN A 105 -18.67 -21.11 4.02
CA ASN A 105 -18.81 -20.12 2.95
C ASN A 105 -18.40 -18.71 3.41
N THR A 106 -18.16 -18.48 4.70
CA THR A 106 -17.67 -17.19 5.20
C THR A 106 -16.22 -17.00 4.74
N PRO A 107 -15.89 -15.90 4.02
CA PRO A 107 -14.52 -15.59 3.64
C PRO A 107 -13.61 -15.49 4.87
N PRO A 108 -12.34 -15.92 4.79
CA PRO A 108 -11.42 -15.80 5.91
C PRO A 108 -10.98 -14.34 6.12
N PHE A 109 -10.71 -13.99 7.36
CA PHE A 109 -9.94 -12.83 7.79
C PHE A 109 -8.47 -13.02 7.42
N ILE A 110 -7.97 -12.19 6.51
CA ILE A 110 -6.60 -12.26 5.98
C ILE A 110 -5.86 -10.95 6.22
N VAL A 111 -4.67 -11.06 6.82
CA VAL A 111 -3.76 -9.96 7.12
C VAL A 111 -2.43 -10.16 6.37
N ALA A 112 -1.84 -9.06 5.92
CA ALA A 112 -0.50 -9.01 5.36
C ALA A 112 0.34 -7.88 5.98
N ASP A 113 1.65 -8.11 6.11
CA ASP A 113 2.61 -7.09 6.56
C ASP A 113 2.90 -6.07 5.45
N PHE A 114 2.58 -4.80 5.69
CA PHE A 114 2.86 -3.65 4.82
C PHE A 114 3.84 -2.65 5.49
N GLY A 115 4.55 -3.06 6.54
CA GLY A 115 5.23 -2.16 7.47
C GLY A 115 6.63 -1.69 7.06
N THR A 116 7.15 -2.15 5.93
CA THR A 116 8.58 -1.98 5.57
C THR A 116 9.07 -0.53 5.64
N ARG A 117 8.28 0.43 5.14
CA ARG A 117 8.68 1.84 5.04
C ARG A 117 8.88 2.54 6.40
N ARG A 118 8.18 2.09 7.44
CA ARG A 118 8.20 2.72 8.78
C ARG A 118 8.47 1.72 9.89
N ARG A 119 9.14 0.61 9.56
CA ARG A 119 9.55 -0.43 10.52
C ARG A 119 10.53 0.12 11.54
N PHE A 120 10.48 -0.37 12.77
CA PHE A 120 11.44 -0.01 13.82
C PHE A 120 12.88 -0.33 13.39
N SER A 121 13.10 -1.56 12.90
CA SER A 121 14.34 -1.97 12.25
C SER A 121 14.10 -3.13 11.30
N LYS A 122 15.06 -3.40 10.40
CA LYS A 122 15.03 -4.59 9.54
C LYS A 122 14.90 -5.88 10.35
N ARG A 123 15.66 -6.00 11.44
CA ARG A 123 15.64 -7.19 12.31
C ARG A 123 14.31 -7.36 13.02
N TRP A 124 13.76 -6.26 13.54
CA TRP A 124 12.48 -6.29 14.23
C TRP A 124 11.31 -6.64 13.30
N GLN A 125 11.27 -6.08 12.08
CA GLN A 125 10.26 -6.48 11.09
C GLN A 125 10.28 -7.98 10.82
N ALA A 126 11.48 -8.56 10.61
CA ALA A 126 11.61 -10.00 10.37
C ALA A 126 11.05 -10.82 11.54
N HIS A 127 11.40 -10.44 12.78
CA HIS A 127 10.91 -11.08 14.01
C HIS A 127 9.39 -11.00 14.15
N VAL A 128 8.80 -9.82 13.93
CA VAL A 128 7.34 -9.61 13.97
C VAL A 128 6.64 -10.50 12.94
N VAL A 129 7.06 -10.44 11.67
CA VAL A 129 6.40 -11.17 10.58
C VAL A 129 6.48 -12.68 10.80
N GLU A 130 7.66 -13.18 11.18
CA GLU A 130 7.85 -14.60 11.47
C GLU A 130 7.00 -15.06 12.67
N THR A 131 6.95 -14.27 13.74
CA THR A 131 6.17 -14.59 14.94
C THR A 131 4.68 -14.66 14.64
N LEU A 132 4.13 -13.64 13.96
CA LEU A 132 2.71 -13.59 13.61
C LEU A 132 2.32 -14.68 12.61
N TYR A 133 3.18 -14.96 11.63
CA TYR A 133 2.97 -16.04 10.66
C TYR A 133 2.91 -17.41 11.34
N LYS A 134 3.85 -17.70 12.26
CA LYS A 134 3.86 -18.97 13.01
C LYS A 134 2.64 -19.11 13.93
N ALA A 135 2.19 -18.01 14.55
CA ALA A 135 1.04 -18.02 15.44
C ALA A 135 -0.28 -18.31 14.70
N ALA A 136 -0.50 -17.71 13.53
CA ALA A 136 -1.74 -17.85 12.78
C ALA A 136 -1.53 -17.83 11.25
N PRO A 137 -0.95 -18.89 10.66
CA PRO A 137 -0.59 -18.93 9.23
C PRO A 137 -1.80 -18.89 8.28
N LYS A 138 -3.01 -19.17 8.80
CA LYS A 138 -4.27 -19.06 8.04
C LYS A 138 -4.83 -17.64 8.00
N ILE A 139 -4.36 -16.76 8.90
CA ILE A 139 -4.75 -15.34 8.94
C ILE A 139 -3.64 -14.51 8.30
N VAL A 140 -2.40 -14.71 8.71
CA VAL A 140 -1.24 -13.92 8.26
C VAL A 140 -0.65 -14.59 7.02
N GLY A 141 -1.10 -14.21 5.83
CA GLY A 141 -0.82 -14.95 4.59
C GLY A 141 0.31 -14.39 3.72
N GLY A 142 0.77 -13.16 3.99
CA GLY A 142 1.74 -12.50 3.11
C GLY A 142 2.44 -11.29 3.71
N THR A 143 3.40 -10.76 2.96
CA THR A 143 4.15 -9.55 3.29
C THR A 143 4.47 -8.79 2.00
N SER A 144 4.50 -7.46 2.05
CA SER A 144 4.97 -6.61 0.96
C SER A 144 6.50 -6.59 0.83
N ASN A 145 7.21 -7.14 1.81
CA ASN A 145 8.65 -7.26 1.75
C ASN A 145 9.03 -8.54 0.99
N VAL A 146 9.33 -8.39 -0.30
CA VAL A 146 9.67 -9.51 -1.22
C VAL A 146 10.81 -10.38 -0.67
N TYR A 147 11.78 -9.78 0.02
CA TYR A 147 12.87 -10.53 0.66
C TYR A 147 12.35 -11.38 1.83
N LEU A 148 11.50 -10.85 2.71
CA LEU A 148 10.90 -11.64 3.80
C LEU A 148 9.96 -12.72 3.26
N ALA A 149 9.19 -12.42 2.21
CA ALA A 149 8.34 -13.40 1.54
C ALA A 149 9.15 -14.61 1.07
N LYS A 150 10.30 -14.37 0.41
CA LYS A 150 11.25 -15.42 0.01
C LYS A 150 11.77 -16.21 1.20
N GLN A 151 12.24 -15.54 2.25
CA GLN A 151 12.87 -16.20 3.41
C GLN A 151 11.89 -17.06 4.21
N LEU A 152 10.63 -16.62 4.33
CA LEU A 152 9.61 -17.29 5.14
C LEU A 152 8.68 -18.20 4.32
N GLY A 153 8.86 -18.28 3.01
CA GLY A 153 7.95 -19.01 2.11
C GLY A 153 6.53 -18.43 2.09
N MET A 154 6.39 -17.13 2.34
CA MET A 154 5.10 -16.43 2.31
C MET A 154 4.82 -15.88 0.91
N THR A 155 3.56 -15.51 0.67
CA THR A 155 3.18 -14.83 -0.58
C THR A 155 3.68 -13.38 -0.57
N PRO A 156 4.44 -12.92 -1.58
CA PRO A 156 4.72 -11.50 -1.74
C PRO A 156 3.43 -10.80 -2.18
N ILE A 157 2.98 -9.81 -1.39
CA ILE A 157 1.72 -9.09 -1.63
C ILE A 157 2.03 -7.65 -2.02
N GLY A 158 1.39 -7.18 -3.09
CA GLY A 158 1.53 -5.81 -3.56
C GLY A 158 0.54 -5.52 -4.67
N THR A 159 0.28 -4.24 -4.89
CA THR A 159 -0.62 -3.74 -5.94
C THR A 159 -0.01 -2.44 -6.48
N MET A 160 -0.76 -1.67 -7.27
CA MET A 160 -0.33 -0.32 -7.68
C MET A 160 -0.21 0.67 -6.50
N ALA A 161 0.67 1.66 -6.63
CA ALA A 161 0.82 2.78 -5.70
C ALA A 161 0.30 4.09 -6.32
N HIS A 162 0.11 5.13 -5.51
CA HIS A 162 -0.37 6.44 -5.99
C HIS A 162 0.54 7.03 -7.07
N GLU A 163 1.86 6.87 -6.93
CA GLU A 163 2.83 7.40 -7.88
C GLU A 163 2.61 6.89 -9.32
N PHE A 164 2.16 5.65 -9.48
CA PHE A 164 1.85 5.08 -10.80
C PHE A 164 0.71 5.85 -11.44
N MET A 165 -0.41 6.00 -10.73
CA MET A 165 -1.58 6.74 -11.20
C MET A 165 -1.29 8.23 -11.38
N GLN A 166 -0.50 8.83 -10.47
CA GLN A 166 -0.10 10.23 -10.52
C GLN A 166 0.76 10.52 -11.75
N ALA A 167 1.67 9.63 -12.14
CA ALA A 167 2.51 9.84 -13.31
C ALA A 167 1.69 10.01 -14.59
N PHE A 168 0.57 9.29 -14.75
CA PHE A 168 -0.33 9.46 -15.91
C PHE A 168 -0.96 10.85 -16.01
N GLN A 169 -0.92 11.67 -14.97
CA GLN A 169 -1.35 13.07 -15.05
C GLN A 169 -0.35 13.93 -15.87
N ALA A 170 0.86 13.43 -16.09
CA ALA A 170 1.99 14.10 -16.74
C ALA A 170 2.61 13.26 -17.89
N LEU A 171 1.91 12.20 -18.32
CA LEU A 171 2.22 11.45 -19.54
C LEU A 171 1.41 12.00 -20.72
N ASP A 172 1.61 11.43 -21.90
CA ASP A 172 0.94 11.84 -23.15
C ASP A 172 -0.53 11.37 -23.22
N VAL A 173 -1.32 11.79 -22.22
CA VAL A 173 -2.76 11.55 -22.10
C VAL A 173 -3.45 12.81 -21.57
N ARG A 174 -4.72 13.03 -21.92
CA ARG A 174 -5.48 14.14 -21.35
C ARG A 174 -5.67 13.90 -19.85
N LEU A 175 -5.58 14.95 -19.03
CA LEU A 175 -5.69 14.84 -17.57
C LEU A 175 -6.98 14.11 -17.13
N ARG A 176 -8.12 14.40 -17.79
CA ARG A 176 -9.40 13.72 -17.50
C ARG A 176 -9.35 12.21 -17.69
N ASP A 177 -8.53 11.73 -18.63
CA ASP A 177 -8.41 10.32 -18.99
C ASP A 177 -7.25 9.63 -18.26
N SER A 178 -6.42 10.38 -17.51
CA SER A 178 -5.22 9.86 -16.83
C SER A 178 -5.50 8.64 -15.95
N GLN A 179 -6.59 8.66 -15.18
CA GLN A 179 -7.00 7.56 -14.33
C GLN A 179 -7.35 6.30 -15.15
N LYS A 180 -8.12 6.45 -16.23
CA LYS A 180 -8.48 5.32 -17.11
C LYS A 180 -7.26 4.76 -17.82
N ALA A 181 -6.40 5.63 -18.35
CA ALA A 181 -5.17 5.25 -19.01
C ALA A 181 -4.23 4.47 -18.08
N ALA A 182 -4.14 4.87 -16.81
CA ALA A 182 -3.37 4.14 -15.80
C ALA A 182 -3.94 2.73 -15.55
N LEU A 183 -5.27 2.61 -15.39
CA LEU A 183 -5.93 1.31 -15.22
C LEU A 183 -5.74 0.40 -16.44
N GLU A 184 -5.86 0.94 -17.65
CA GLU A 184 -5.62 0.20 -18.90
C GLU A 184 -4.18 -0.29 -19.01
N ALA A 185 -3.20 0.57 -18.70
CA ALA A 185 -1.80 0.21 -18.71
C ALA A 185 -1.48 -0.91 -17.70
N TRP A 186 -2.08 -0.85 -16.50
CA TRP A 186 -1.91 -1.90 -15.49
C TRP A 186 -2.47 -3.25 -15.95
N VAL A 187 -3.68 -3.25 -16.51
CA VAL A 187 -4.29 -4.44 -17.11
C VAL A 187 -3.44 -4.99 -18.24
N HIS A 188 -2.89 -4.12 -19.08
CA HIS A 188 -2.06 -4.52 -20.21
C HIS A 188 -0.75 -5.19 -19.75
N GLU A 189 -0.11 -4.67 -18.71
CA GLU A 189 1.15 -5.21 -18.21
C GLU A 189 0.94 -6.54 -17.49
N TYR A 190 0.00 -6.60 -16.55
CA TYR A 190 -0.14 -7.77 -15.67
C TYR A 190 -1.16 -8.80 -16.13
N ARG A 191 -1.97 -8.51 -17.17
CA ARG A 191 -2.86 -9.48 -17.83
C ARG A 191 -3.77 -10.28 -16.88
N GLY A 192 -4.24 -9.64 -15.81
CA GLY A 192 -5.09 -10.23 -14.78
C GLY A 192 -4.37 -10.62 -13.49
N ASP A 193 -3.03 -10.59 -13.46
CA ASP A 193 -2.29 -10.59 -12.21
C ASP A 193 -2.36 -9.22 -11.51
N LEU A 194 -2.15 -9.20 -10.19
CA LEU A 194 -2.10 -7.98 -9.37
C LEU A 194 -3.33 -7.06 -9.54
N GLY A 195 -4.52 -7.65 -9.71
CA GLY A 195 -5.76 -6.98 -10.09
C GLY A 195 -6.46 -6.15 -9.02
N ILE A 196 -5.73 -5.46 -8.14
CA ILE A 196 -6.33 -4.57 -7.12
C ILE A 196 -6.09 -3.11 -7.49
N ALA A 197 -7.15 -2.38 -7.78
CA ALA A 197 -7.09 -0.97 -8.17
C ALA A 197 -7.09 -0.03 -6.96
N LEU A 198 -6.21 0.96 -6.97
CA LEU A 198 -6.18 2.03 -5.98
C LEU A 198 -7.17 3.15 -6.34
N THR A 199 -7.92 3.62 -5.36
CA THR A 199 -9.15 4.40 -5.62
C THR A 199 -9.06 5.89 -5.29
N ASP A 200 -8.05 6.32 -4.52
CA ASP A 200 -8.07 7.61 -3.82
C ASP A 200 -7.00 8.60 -4.32
N VAL A 201 -6.62 8.52 -5.59
CA VAL A 201 -5.71 9.54 -6.19
C VAL A 201 -6.47 10.86 -6.35
N VAL A 202 -7.66 10.80 -6.94
CA VAL A 202 -8.59 11.92 -7.10
C VAL A 202 -9.79 11.84 -6.13
N GLY A 203 -10.03 10.67 -5.54
CA GLY A 203 -11.13 10.41 -4.62
C GLY A 203 -12.07 9.32 -5.14
N MET A 204 -12.72 8.61 -4.22
CA MET A 204 -13.53 7.42 -4.52
C MET A 204 -14.67 7.72 -5.50
N ASP A 205 -15.37 8.85 -5.38
CA ASP A 205 -16.50 9.15 -6.27
C ASP A 205 -16.05 9.42 -7.71
N ALA A 206 -14.93 10.12 -7.89
CA ALA A 206 -14.31 10.32 -9.19
C ALA A 206 -13.76 9.01 -9.77
N PHE A 207 -13.19 8.14 -8.93
CA PHE A 207 -12.77 6.80 -9.31
C PHE A 207 -13.94 5.96 -9.84
N LEU A 208 -15.06 5.90 -9.11
CA LEU A 208 -16.23 5.09 -9.50
C LEU A 208 -16.90 5.59 -10.79
N ARG A 209 -16.80 6.88 -11.12
CA ARG A 209 -17.26 7.40 -12.43
C ARG A 209 -16.46 6.82 -13.61
N ASP A 210 -15.18 6.54 -13.39
CA ASP A 210 -14.29 6.00 -14.42
C ASP A 210 -14.20 4.46 -14.39
N PHE A 211 -14.48 3.84 -13.24
CA PHE A 211 -14.44 2.39 -13.03
C PHE A 211 -15.70 1.70 -13.57
N ASP A 212 -15.88 1.71 -14.88
CA ASP A 212 -17.04 1.13 -15.56
C ASP A 212 -17.08 -0.42 -15.54
N LEU A 213 -18.04 -1.01 -16.27
CA LEU A 213 -18.21 -2.47 -16.35
C LEU A 213 -16.96 -3.18 -16.89
N TYR A 214 -16.19 -2.55 -17.77
CA TYR A 214 -14.98 -3.13 -18.34
C TYR A 214 -13.92 -3.29 -17.25
N PHE A 215 -13.59 -2.22 -16.52
CA PHE A 215 -12.61 -2.30 -15.43
C PHE A 215 -13.11 -3.16 -14.28
N ALA A 216 -14.38 -3.03 -13.89
CA ALA A 216 -14.96 -3.82 -12.80
C ALA A 216 -14.96 -5.32 -13.08
N LYS A 217 -14.96 -5.75 -14.35
CA LYS A 217 -14.79 -7.17 -14.72
C LYS A 217 -13.33 -7.62 -14.69
N LEU A 218 -12.38 -6.76 -15.01
CA LEU A 218 -10.96 -7.10 -15.14
C LEU A 218 -10.19 -7.07 -13.83
N PHE A 219 -10.51 -6.14 -12.93
CA PHE A 219 -9.88 -6.07 -11.62
C PHE A 219 -10.56 -7.03 -10.63
N ASP A 220 -9.76 -7.72 -9.82
CA ASP A 220 -10.21 -8.58 -8.72
C ASP A 220 -10.86 -7.78 -7.59
N GLY A 221 -10.43 -6.52 -7.41
CA GLY A 221 -10.80 -5.75 -6.24
C GLY A 221 -10.30 -4.31 -6.23
N LEU A 222 -10.61 -3.63 -5.12
CA LEU A 222 -10.25 -2.23 -4.87
C LEU A 222 -9.43 -2.10 -3.59
N ARG A 223 -8.56 -1.08 -3.52
CA ARG A 223 -7.79 -0.72 -2.32
C ARG A 223 -8.26 0.59 -1.71
N HIS A 224 -8.49 0.56 -0.40
CA HIS A 224 -8.76 1.72 0.46
C HIS A 224 -7.46 2.22 1.12
N ASP A 225 -7.17 3.51 0.95
CA ASP A 225 -5.97 4.16 1.51
C ASP A 225 -6.24 5.59 2.04
N SER A 226 -7.51 6.04 2.04
CA SER A 226 -7.95 7.27 2.71
C SER A 226 -9.47 7.33 2.86
N GLY A 227 -9.95 8.17 3.77
CA GLY A 227 -11.38 8.35 4.07
C GLY A 227 -11.94 7.27 5.00
N ASP A 228 -13.23 7.38 5.35
CA ASP A 228 -13.90 6.39 6.20
C ASP A 228 -13.99 5.02 5.48
N PRO A 229 -13.42 3.94 6.04
CA PRO A 229 -13.38 2.63 5.37
C PRO A 229 -14.75 1.97 5.22
N TYR A 230 -15.73 2.26 6.09
CA TYR A 230 -17.08 1.72 5.99
C TYR A 230 -17.84 2.40 4.86
N ILE A 231 -17.81 3.73 4.80
CA ILE A 231 -18.43 4.50 3.72
C ILE A 231 -17.81 4.12 2.37
N TRP A 232 -16.48 4.04 2.31
CA TRP A 232 -15.76 3.63 1.11
C TRP A 232 -16.15 2.22 0.66
N GLY A 233 -16.22 1.26 1.60
CA GLY A 233 -16.58 -0.12 1.28
C GLY A 233 -18.03 -0.27 0.85
N ASP A 234 -18.95 0.49 1.46
CA ASP A 234 -20.35 0.55 1.04
C ASP A 234 -20.50 1.11 -0.38
N LYS A 235 -19.78 2.18 -0.72
CA LYS A 235 -19.73 2.72 -2.08
C LYS A 235 -19.22 1.67 -3.08
N ALA A 236 -18.16 0.93 -2.74
CA ALA A 236 -17.61 -0.12 -3.59
C ALA A 236 -18.63 -1.26 -3.84
N VAL A 237 -19.30 -1.75 -2.78
CA VAL A 237 -20.32 -2.79 -2.88
C VAL A 237 -21.50 -2.33 -3.75
N ALA A 238 -22.05 -1.14 -3.46
CA ALA A 238 -23.16 -0.57 -4.23
C ALA A 238 -22.80 -0.37 -5.71
N HIS A 239 -21.55 -0.02 -6.01
CA HIS A 239 -21.08 0.13 -7.38
C HIS A 239 -21.03 -1.20 -8.14
N TYR A 240 -20.52 -2.27 -7.53
CA TYR A 240 -20.54 -3.59 -8.14
C TYR A 240 -21.98 -4.07 -8.39
N GLU A 241 -22.89 -3.86 -7.43
CA GLU A 241 -24.32 -4.19 -7.58
C GLU A 241 -24.98 -3.41 -8.72
N LYS A 242 -24.70 -2.10 -8.82
CA LYS A 242 -25.17 -1.24 -9.93
C LYS A 242 -24.69 -1.76 -11.29
N LEU A 243 -23.47 -2.30 -11.36
CA LEU A 243 -22.89 -2.92 -12.55
C LEU A 243 -23.32 -4.38 -12.77
N LYS A 244 -24.20 -4.92 -11.92
CA LYS A 244 -24.68 -6.32 -11.94
C LYS A 244 -23.54 -7.34 -11.80
N ILE A 245 -22.53 -7.00 -11.01
CA ILE A 245 -21.44 -7.89 -10.59
C ILE A 245 -21.75 -8.35 -9.17
N ASP A 246 -21.67 -9.65 -8.91
CA ASP A 246 -21.78 -10.18 -7.55
C ASP A 246 -20.58 -9.71 -6.71
N PRO A 247 -20.77 -8.85 -5.68
CA PRO A 247 -19.68 -8.33 -4.88
C PRO A 247 -18.90 -9.42 -4.14
N LYS A 248 -19.50 -10.60 -3.87
CA LYS A 248 -18.81 -11.73 -3.23
C LYS A 248 -17.68 -12.30 -4.07
N THR A 249 -17.70 -12.06 -5.38
CA THR A 249 -16.62 -12.44 -6.30
C THR A 249 -15.43 -11.48 -6.25
N LYS A 250 -15.58 -10.31 -5.62
CA LYS A 250 -14.57 -9.26 -5.54
C LYS A 250 -13.90 -9.23 -4.17
N ILE A 251 -12.85 -8.42 -4.05
CA ILE A 251 -12.12 -8.21 -2.80
C ILE A 251 -11.90 -6.72 -2.53
N LEU A 252 -11.99 -6.33 -1.26
CA LEU A 252 -11.57 -5.02 -0.78
C LEU A 252 -10.31 -5.18 0.06
N THR A 253 -9.26 -4.42 -0.27
CA THR A 253 -8.01 -4.38 0.48
C THR A 253 -7.94 -3.07 1.25
N PHE A 254 -7.91 -3.14 2.58
CA PHE A 254 -7.81 -1.96 3.45
C PHE A 254 -6.37 -1.80 3.94
N SER A 255 -5.80 -0.59 3.80
CA SER A 255 -4.43 -0.31 4.21
C SER A 255 -4.17 1.06 4.85
N ASP A 256 -5.21 1.85 5.11
CA ASP A 256 -5.05 3.16 5.77
C ASP A 256 -4.89 3.02 7.29
N GLY A 257 -3.64 2.92 7.76
CA GLY A 257 -3.30 3.12 9.17
C GLY A 257 -3.97 2.16 10.16
N LEU A 258 -4.21 0.91 9.75
CA LEU A 258 -4.93 -0.08 10.56
C LEU A 258 -4.11 -0.65 11.73
N ASP A 259 -4.83 -1.23 12.69
CA ASP A 259 -4.38 -2.26 13.64
C ASP A 259 -5.19 -3.56 13.44
N LEU A 260 -4.94 -4.60 14.25
CA LEU A 260 -5.60 -5.90 14.10
C LEU A 260 -7.09 -5.85 14.46
N GLU A 261 -7.42 -5.07 15.48
CA GLU A 261 -8.76 -4.90 15.99
C GLU A 261 -9.64 -4.20 14.94
N LYS A 262 -9.16 -3.10 14.36
CA LYS A 262 -9.88 -2.39 13.30
C LYS A 262 -10.03 -3.24 12.04
N ALA A 263 -8.99 -3.99 11.69
CA ALA A 263 -9.07 -4.95 10.60
C ALA A 263 -10.14 -6.03 10.86
N TRP A 264 -10.22 -6.55 12.10
CA TRP A 264 -11.25 -7.51 12.49
C TRP A 264 -12.65 -6.92 12.43
N GLU A 265 -12.86 -5.71 12.95
CA GLU A 265 -14.16 -5.02 12.87
C GLU A 265 -14.64 -4.84 11.43
N LEU A 266 -13.74 -4.40 10.54
CA LEU A 266 -14.03 -4.25 9.11
C LEU A 266 -14.35 -5.58 8.46
N HIS A 267 -13.61 -6.64 8.82
CA HIS A 267 -13.90 -7.99 8.35
C HIS A 267 -15.31 -8.42 8.74
N GLN A 268 -15.66 -8.28 10.02
CA GLN A 268 -16.99 -8.67 10.54
C GLN A 268 -18.12 -7.87 9.89
N TYR A 269 -17.88 -6.60 9.55
CA TYR A 269 -18.86 -5.75 8.86
C TYR A 269 -19.10 -6.17 7.40
N PHE A 270 -18.06 -6.58 6.68
CA PHE A 270 -18.13 -6.85 5.23
C PHE A 270 -18.22 -8.33 4.84
N LYS A 271 -17.90 -9.27 5.74
CA LYS A 271 -17.71 -10.71 5.42
C LYS A 271 -18.88 -11.35 4.66
N ASP A 272 -20.11 -10.90 4.90
CA ASP A 272 -21.31 -11.46 4.24
C ASP A 272 -21.62 -10.82 2.88
N ARG A 273 -20.92 -9.75 2.52
CA ARG A 273 -21.17 -8.91 1.33
C ARG A 273 -20.03 -8.97 0.32
N ILE A 274 -18.78 -8.93 0.78
CA ILE A 274 -17.59 -8.88 -0.08
C ILE A 274 -16.37 -9.42 0.66
N ARG A 275 -15.42 -10.02 -0.07
CA ARG A 275 -14.18 -10.52 0.55
C ARG A 275 -13.32 -9.34 1.00
N THR A 276 -12.58 -9.51 2.09
CA THR A 276 -11.72 -8.47 2.64
C THR A 276 -10.29 -8.98 2.88
N SER A 277 -9.34 -8.07 2.76
CA SER A 277 -7.93 -8.28 3.11
C SER A 277 -7.35 -7.01 3.74
N PHE A 278 -6.37 -7.17 4.62
CA PHE A 278 -5.86 -6.06 5.43
C PHE A 278 -4.35 -5.96 5.35
N GLY A 279 -3.84 -4.85 4.83
CA GLY A 279 -2.43 -4.52 4.83
C GLY A 279 -2.10 -3.65 6.04
N ILE A 280 -1.40 -4.21 7.03
CA ILE A 280 -1.10 -3.49 8.28
C ILE A 280 0.37 -3.11 8.31
N GLY A 281 0.63 -1.82 8.53
CA GLY A 281 1.96 -1.23 8.42
C GLY A 281 2.66 -0.99 9.76
N THR A 282 2.72 0.28 10.15
CA THR A 282 3.43 0.76 11.34
C THR A 282 2.98 0.05 12.62
N ASN A 283 1.68 -0.21 12.78
CA ASN A 283 1.16 -0.88 13.99
C ASN A 283 1.76 -2.29 14.17
N LEU A 284 2.04 -3.04 13.10
CA LEU A 284 2.74 -4.32 13.26
C LEU A 284 4.23 -4.11 13.55
N THR A 285 4.89 -3.28 12.76
CA THR A 285 6.36 -3.32 12.61
C THR A 285 7.10 -2.24 13.40
N ASN A 286 6.39 -1.33 14.06
CA ASN A 286 6.95 -0.23 14.83
C ASN A 286 6.02 0.21 15.98
N ASP A 287 5.40 -0.76 16.65
CA ASP A 287 4.63 -0.53 17.87
C ASP A 287 5.49 -0.89 19.08
N MET A 288 6.39 0.04 19.42
CA MET A 288 7.48 -0.18 20.39
C MET A 288 7.31 0.63 21.68
N GLY A 289 6.11 1.19 21.91
CA GLY A 289 5.87 2.14 23.01
C GLY A 289 6.40 3.56 22.76
N ILE A 290 7.13 3.79 21.66
CA ILE A 290 7.53 5.11 21.19
C ILE A 290 6.63 5.53 20.03
N THR A 291 6.18 6.79 20.02
CA THR A 291 5.37 7.35 18.93
C THR A 291 6.11 7.27 17.59
N PRO A 292 5.56 6.57 16.58
CA PRO A 292 6.16 6.52 15.24
C PRO A 292 6.24 7.90 14.57
N ILE A 293 7.34 8.18 13.87
CA ILE A 293 7.44 9.40 13.05
C ILE A 293 6.61 9.28 11.77
N ASN A 294 5.96 10.37 11.39
CA ASN A 294 5.18 10.42 10.16
C ASN A 294 6.02 10.93 8.99
N ILE A 295 6.73 10.00 8.33
CA ILE A 295 7.53 10.28 7.14
C ILE A 295 6.87 9.71 5.88
N VAL A 296 7.00 10.45 4.78
CA VAL A 296 6.53 10.10 3.44
C VAL A 296 7.53 10.58 2.40
N LEU A 297 7.55 9.91 1.25
CA LEU A 297 8.29 10.32 0.06
C LEU A 297 7.31 10.13 -1.10
N LYS A 298 7.08 11.19 -1.86
CA LYS A 298 5.96 11.27 -2.82
C LYS A 298 6.44 11.83 -4.15
N LEU A 299 5.85 11.34 -5.23
CA LEU A 299 6.01 11.92 -6.56
C LEU A 299 5.29 13.29 -6.59
N VAL A 300 6.04 14.34 -6.91
CA VAL A 300 5.54 15.74 -7.00
C VAL A 300 5.59 16.31 -8.41
N GLU A 301 6.50 15.78 -9.25
CA GLU A 301 6.68 16.20 -10.63
C GLU A 301 7.05 14.98 -11.49
N CYS A 302 6.59 14.99 -12.75
CA CYS A 302 6.99 14.03 -13.77
C CYS A 302 7.10 14.77 -15.11
N ASN A 303 8.19 14.54 -15.87
CA ASN A 303 8.46 15.21 -17.15
C ASN A 303 8.36 16.76 -17.11
N GLY A 304 8.77 17.39 -16.00
CA GLY A 304 8.66 18.85 -15.83
C GLY A 304 7.24 19.35 -15.57
N GLN A 305 6.27 18.45 -15.36
CA GLN A 305 4.87 18.76 -15.10
C GLN A 305 4.50 18.35 -13.67
N PRO A 306 3.71 19.17 -12.94
CA PRO A 306 3.25 18.82 -11.61
C PRO A 306 2.30 17.63 -11.64
N VAL A 307 2.33 16.81 -10.58
CA VAL A 307 1.36 15.74 -10.33
C VAL A 307 0.86 15.81 -8.90
N ALA A 308 -0.34 15.31 -8.62
CA ALA A 308 -0.97 15.47 -7.31
C ALA A 308 -1.83 14.28 -6.87
N LYS A 309 -1.98 14.15 -5.55
CA LYS A 309 -2.99 13.33 -4.88
C LYS A 309 -3.94 14.25 -4.11
N LEU A 310 -5.24 14.15 -4.37
CA LEU A 310 -6.29 14.84 -3.60
C LEU A 310 -6.65 14.02 -2.33
N SER A 311 -6.85 12.71 -2.48
CA SER A 311 -7.33 11.79 -1.43
C SER A 311 -8.76 12.07 -0.93
N ASP A 312 -9.37 11.08 -0.27
CA ASP A 312 -10.68 11.22 0.39
C ASP A 312 -10.56 11.77 1.83
N SER A 313 -9.38 12.24 2.25
CA SER A 313 -9.15 12.87 3.55
C SER A 313 -8.65 14.31 3.38
N PRO A 314 -9.35 15.32 3.92
CA PRO A 314 -8.89 16.71 3.90
C PRO A 314 -7.48 16.85 4.47
N GLY A 315 -6.66 17.71 3.87
CA GLY A 315 -5.32 18.06 4.38
C GLY A 315 -4.18 17.09 4.07
N LYS A 316 -4.38 16.01 3.29
CA LYS A 316 -3.31 15.10 2.83
C LYS A 316 -2.62 15.54 1.52
N THR A 317 -2.86 16.76 1.03
CA THR A 317 -2.28 17.27 -0.22
C THR A 317 -0.89 17.88 0.02
N MET A 318 0.11 17.44 -0.73
CA MET A 318 1.53 17.73 -0.48
C MET A 318 2.19 18.66 -1.51
N ILE A 319 1.49 19.09 -2.55
CA ILE A 319 2.07 19.97 -3.57
C ILE A 319 1.81 21.44 -3.28
N ASN A 320 2.84 22.27 -3.46
CA ASN A 320 2.75 23.73 -3.39
C ASN A 320 2.39 24.30 -4.77
N ASN A 321 1.30 23.83 -5.37
CA ASN A 321 0.81 24.36 -6.65
C ASN A 321 -0.73 24.37 -6.64
N ASP A 322 -1.28 25.42 -6.03
CA ASP A 322 -2.72 25.59 -5.86
C ASP A 322 -3.46 25.67 -7.19
N THR A 323 -2.83 26.24 -8.22
CA THR A 323 -3.40 26.31 -9.58
C THR A 323 -3.61 24.91 -10.16
N TYR A 324 -2.62 24.03 -10.03
CA TYR A 324 -2.75 22.66 -10.51
C TYR A 324 -3.76 21.85 -9.70
N LEU A 325 -3.82 22.05 -8.38
CA LEU A 325 -4.81 21.41 -7.53
C LEU A 325 -6.24 21.82 -7.89
N ALA A 326 -6.48 23.12 -8.10
CA ALA A 326 -7.77 23.64 -8.53
C ALA A 326 -8.16 23.08 -9.91
N TYR A 327 -7.21 23.02 -10.85
CA TYR A 327 -7.43 22.44 -12.16
C TYR A 327 -7.75 20.94 -12.09
N LEU A 328 -7.02 20.16 -11.27
CA LEU A 328 -7.28 18.74 -11.07
C LEU A 328 -8.67 18.50 -10.49
N ARG A 329 -9.07 19.28 -9.48
CA ARG A 329 -10.43 19.22 -8.90
C ARG A 329 -11.50 19.53 -9.93
N GLN A 330 -11.30 20.59 -10.72
CA GLN A 330 -12.23 20.98 -11.78
C GLN A 330 -12.39 19.87 -12.83
N VAL A 331 -11.28 19.30 -13.30
CA VAL A 331 -11.28 18.24 -14.33
C VAL A 331 -11.97 16.98 -13.84
N PHE A 332 -11.78 16.63 -12.56
CA PHE A 332 -12.39 15.43 -11.98
C PHE A 332 -13.72 15.70 -11.29
N GLU A 333 -14.27 16.91 -11.31
CA GLU A 333 -15.53 17.27 -10.61
C GLU A 333 -15.49 16.85 -9.12
N VAL A 334 -14.46 17.32 -8.42
CA VAL A 334 -14.26 17.10 -6.98
C VAL A 334 -14.39 18.43 -6.25
N ASP A 335 -15.27 18.47 -5.25
CA ASP A 335 -15.50 19.68 -4.46
C ASP A 335 -14.26 20.09 -3.64
N GLU A 336 -14.18 21.36 -3.28
CA GLU A 336 -13.18 21.81 -2.31
C GLU A 336 -13.51 21.22 -0.93
N PRO A 337 -12.51 20.77 -0.15
CA PRO A 337 -12.73 20.39 1.23
C PRO A 337 -13.26 21.60 2.01
N GLU A 338 -14.33 21.41 2.80
CA GLU A 338 -14.84 22.42 3.73
C GLU A 338 -13.81 22.83 4.79
#